data_AF-A0A8E1C1K0-F1
#
_entry.id   AF-A0A8E1C1K0-F1
#
_cell.length_a   1.000
_cell.length_b   1.000
_cell.length_c   1.000
_cell.angle_alpha   90.00
_cell.angle_beta   90.00
_cell.angle_gamma   90.00
#
_symmetry.space_group_name_H-M   'P 1'
#
loop_
_entity.id
_entity.type
_entity.pdbx_description
1 polymer ?
#
loop_
_entity_poly.entity_id
_entity_poly.type
_entity_poly.pdbx_seq_one_letter_code
_entity_poly.pdbx_strand_id
1 'polypeptide(L)'
;MAATGHEPDLSVAIARFRSKEEQERPVRKTSGFEIVRRIDDDELDGSRGFRLQLTGRLGGGDDPLHCTQTAGPDERPKCVWAATFDEIRLENGATGAVLAVWDSRSGSDPLH
;
A
#
# COMPACT_ATOMS: atom_id res chain seq x y z
N MET A 1 -13.98 -34.91 18.61
CA MET A 1 -14.24 -33.55 18.09
C MET A 1 -12.97 -33.09 17.41
N ALA A 2 -12.96 -32.99 16.09
CA ALA A 2 -11.80 -32.55 15.33
C ALA A 2 -11.77 -31.02 15.29
N ALA A 3 -10.69 -30.43 15.79
CA ALA A 3 -10.39 -29.02 15.55
C ALA A 3 -10.09 -28.87 14.05
N THR A 4 -11.00 -28.26 13.30
CA THR A 4 -10.72 -27.79 11.95
C THR A 4 -9.67 -26.71 12.07
N GLY A 5 -8.42 -27.02 11.70
CA GLY A 5 -7.36 -26.03 11.60
C GLY A 5 -7.81 -24.92 10.67
N HIS A 6 -8.02 -23.72 11.21
CA HIS A 6 -8.19 -22.51 10.43
C HIS A 6 -6.83 -22.18 9.83
N GLU A 7 -6.65 -22.46 8.54
CA GLU A 7 -5.48 -22.00 7.79
C GLU A 7 -5.43 -20.48 7.94
N PRO A 8 -4.32 -19.89 8.42
CA PRO A 8 -4.27 -18.47 8.68
C PRO A 8 -4.52 -17.73 7.36
N ASP A 9 -5.54 -16.90 7.32
CA ASP A 9 -5.67 -15.89 6.28
C ASP A 9 -4.51 -14.90 6.47
N LEU A 10 -3.39 -15.19 5.80
CA LEU A 10 -2.19 -14.36 5.77
C LEU A 10 -2.46 -13.16 4.85
N SER A 11 -3.47 -12.37 5.20
CA SER A 11 -3.84 -11.16 4.48
C SER A 11 -3.04 -9.98 5.01
N VAL A 12 -2.26 -9.36 4.11
CA VAL A 12 -1.59 -8.08 4.36
C VAL A 12 -2.43 -6.98 3.73
N ALA A 13 -2.68 -5.93 4.50
CA ALA A 13 -3.33 -4.73 4.01
C ALA A 13 -2.43 -3.51 4.24
N ILE A 14 -2.60 -2.52 3.37
CA ILE A 14 -1.93 -1.22 3.50
C ILE A 14 -3.01 -0.19 3.81
N ALA A 15 -2.81 0.59 4.86
CA ALA A 15 -3.74 1.60 5.30
C ALA A 15 -3.01 2.92 5.58
N ARG A 16 -3.69 4.04 5.34
CA ARG A 16 -3.27 5.35 5.82
C ARG A 16 -4.14 5.72 7.02
N PHE A 17 -3.54 5.75 8.20
CA PHE A 17 -4.18 6.27 9.39
C PHE A 17 -4.12 7.80 9.35
N ARG A 18 -5.22 8.45 9.76
CA ARG A 18 -5.30 9.91 9.90
C ARG A 18 -5.61 10.23 11.34
N SER A 19 -4.92 11.20 11.91
CA SER A 19 -5.25 11.73 13.24
C SER A 19 -6.65 12.31 13.26
N LYS A 20 -7.26 12.43 14.45
CA LYS A 20 -8.59 13.02 14.61
C LYS A 20 -8.64 14.46 14.05
N GLU A 21 -7.59 15.23 14.28
CA GLU A 21 -7.46 16.60 13.75
C GLU A 21 -7.40 16.62 12.22
N GLU A 22 -6.71 15.67 11.58
CA GLU A 22 -6.68 15.55 10.11
C GLU A 22 -8.02 15.10 9.51
N GLN A 23 -8.84 14.38 10.27
CA GLN A 23 -10.16 13.94 9.81
C GLN A 23 -11.18 15.08 9.81
N GLU A 24 -11.07 16.03 10.75
CA GLU A 24 -11.95 17.20 10.87
C GLU A 24 -11.63 18.29 9.82
N ARG A 25 -10.45 18.24 9.20
CA ARG A 25 -10.05 19.19 8.16
C ARG A 25 -10.62 18.78 6.80
N PRO A 26 -11.09 19.75 5.97
CA PRO A 26 -11.45 19.47 4.59
C PRO A 26 -10.28 18.80 3.88
N VAL A 27 -10.53 17.69 3.19
CA VAL A 27 -9.51 17.02 2.39
C VAL A 27 -9.00 18.03 1.37
N ARG A 28 -7.81 18.59 1.59
CA ARG A 28 -7.12 19.33 0.53
C ARG A 28 -6.98 18.37 -0.64
N LYS A 29 -7.28 18.83 -1.85
CA LYS A 29 -6.88 18.14 -3.10
C LYS A 29 -5.35 18.10 -3.10
N THR A 30 -4.77 17.17 -2.36
CA THR A 30 -3.41 16.72 -2.60
C THR A 30 -3.50 15.99 -3.92
N SER A 31 -2.75 16.43 -4.93
CA SER A 31 -2.52 15.62 -6.12
C SER A 31 -2.08 14.25 -5.63
N GLY A 32 -2.94 13.25 -5.78
CA GLY A 32 -2.58 11.88 -5.48
C GLY A 32 -1.44 11.45 -6.40
N PHE A 33 -0.96 10.23 -6.20
CA PHE A 33 -0.13 9.57 -7.21
C PHE A 33 -1.01 9.34 -8.44
N GLU A 34 -0.89 10.22 -9.43
CA GLU A 34 -1.73 10.24 -10.63
C GLU A 34 -0.82 10.22 -11.87
N ILE A 35 -1.22 9.44 -12.87
CA ILE A 35 -0.59 9.42 -14.18
C ILE A 35 -1.66 9.15 -15.25
N VAL A 36 -1.51 9.78 -16.41
CA VAL A 36 -2.26 9.46 -17.62
C VAL A 36 -1.25 9.11 -18.70
N ARG A 37 -1.29 7.87 -19.21
CA ARG A 37 -0.37 7.38 -20.24
C ARG A 37 -1.15 6.60 -21.30
N ARG A 38 -0.79 6.79 -22.56
CA ARG A 38 -1.26 5.94 -23.65
C ARG A 38 -0.42 4.67 -23.69
N ILE A 39 -1.09 3.54 -23.84
CA ILE A 39 -0.53 2.20 -23.92
C ILE A 39 -1.14 1.57 -25.17
N ASP A 40 -0.35 0.84 -25.95
CA ASP A 40 -0.86 0.15 -27.13
C ASP A 40 -1.77 -1.01 -26.72
N ASP A 41 -2.79 -1.29 -27.53
CA ASP A 41 -3.84 -2.27 -27.19
C ASP A 41 -3.27 -3.70 -27.00
N ASP A 42 -2.18 -4.03 -27.69
CA ASP A 42 -1.50 -5.32 -27.58
C ASP A 42 -0.62 -5.44 -26.32
N GLU A 43 -0.29 -4.31 -25.69
CA GLU A 43 0.44 -4.27 -24.42
C GLU A 43 -0.48 -4.27 -23.19
N LEU A 44 -1.79 -4.05 -23.37
CA LEU A 44 -2.76 -3.98 -22.26
C LEU A 44 -3.54 -5.29 -22.10
N ASP A 45 -3.18 -6.10 -21.09
CA ASP A 45 -3.98 -7.25 -20.65
C ASP A 45 -4.79 -6.89 -19.38
N GLY A 46 -6.06 -6.55 -19.58
CA GLY A 46 -6.97 -6.20 -18.48
C GLY A 46 -7.18 -7.32 -17.45
N SER A 47 -6.89 -8.58 -17.79
CA SER A 47 -6.96 -9.71 -16.84
C SER A 47 -5.78 -9.76 -15.86
N ARG A 48 -4.64 -9.16 -16.24
CA ARG A 48 -3.45 -9.07 -15.40
C ARG A 48 -3.37 -7.77 -14.59
N GLY A 49 -4.13 -6.75 -15.02
CA GLY A 49 -4.20 -5.46 -14.36
C GLY A 49 -2.84 -4.76 -14.28
N PHE A 50 -2.71 -3.86 -13.31
CA PHE A 50 -1.45 -3.17 -13.00
C PHE A 50 -0.83 -3.75 -11.72
N ARG A 51 0.50 -3.72 -11.66
CA ARG A 51 1.23 -4.06 -10.44
C ARG A 51 1.71 -2.79 -9.75
N LEU A 52 1.39 -2.65 -8.48
CA LEU A 52 1.93 -1.61 -7.61
C LEU A 52 3.10 -2.20 -6.83
N GLN A 53 4.29 -1.60 -6.97
CA GLN A 53 5.46 -1.93 -6.17
C GLN A 53 5.74 -0.77 -5.21
N LEU A 54 5.86 -1.10 -3.92
CA LEU A 54 6.12 -0.15 -2.85
C LEU A 54 7.47 -0.50 -2.22
N THR A 55 8.40 0.43 -2.24
CA THR A 55 9.73 0.27 -1.66
C THR A 55 9.89 1.28 -0.53
N GLY A 56 10.38 0.81 0.61
CA GLY A 56 10.51 1.66 1.78
C GLY A 56 11.03 0.93 2.99
N ARG A 57 10.77 1.51 4.16
CA ARG A 57 11.23 1.00 5.45
C ARG A 57 10.05 0.75 6.37
N LEU A 58 10.03 -0.42 6.99
CA LEU A 58 9.15 -0.73 8.11
C LEU A 58 9.76 -0.13 9.38
N GLY A 59 8.92 0.48 10.21
CA GLY A 59 9.30 1.19 11.42
C GLY A 59 9.46 2.70 11.24
N GLY A 60 9.75 3.39 12.37
CA GLY A 60 9.79 4.85 12.48
C GLY A 60 8.79 5.37 13.52
N GLY A 61 9.13 6.48 14.19
CA GLY A 61 8.37 6.99 15.35
C GLY A 61 8.65 6.21 16.64
N ASP A 62 7.99 6.60 17.74
CA ASP A 62 8.24 6.01 19.08
C ASP A 62 7.58 4.64 19.28
N ASP A 63 6.51 4.34 18.53
CA ASP A 63 5.76 3.07 18.60
C ASP A 63 5.50 2.49 17.20
N PRO A 64 6.47 1.77 16.61
CA PRO A 64 6.41 1.30 15.23
C PRO A 64 5.51 0.08 15.02
N LEU A 65 5.05 -0.57 16.09
CA LEU A 65 4.23 -1.78 16.04
C LEU A 65 3.09 -1.69 17.05
N HIS A 66 1.88 -1.49 16.55
CA HIS A 66 0.68 -1.48 17.37
C HIS A 66 -0.12 -2.75 17.16
N CYS A 67 -0.32 -3.53 18.22
CA CYS A 67 -1.10 -4.76 18.20
C CYS A 67 -2.32 -4.65 19.11
N THR A 68 -3.46 -5.14 18.64
CA THR A 68 -4.70 -5.22 19.44
C THR A 68 -5.26 -6.65 19.40
N GLN A 69 -5.78 -7.11 20.53
CA GLN A 69 -6.37 -8.43 20.72
C GLN A 69 -7.62 -8.28 21.57
N THR A 70 -8.80 -8.57 20.98
CA THR A 70 -10.08 -8.13 21.55
C THR A 70 -10.85 -9.29 22.20
N ALA A 71 -10.65 -10.53 21.76
CA ALA A 71 -11.48 -11.68 22.10
C ALA A 71 -10.80 -12.76 22.97
N GLY A 72 -9.71 -12.42 23.68
CA GLY A 72 -9.05 -13.31 24.66
C GLY A 72 -7.76 -13.97 24.18
N PRO A 73 -7.03 -14.69 25.06
CA PRO A 73 -5.63 -15.11 24.86
C PRO A 73 -5.40 -16.05 23.67
N ASP A 74 -6.45 -16.75 23.21
CA ASP A 74 -6.39 -17.69 22.08
C ASP A 74 -6.57 -17.01 20.71
N GLU A 75 -6.99 -15.74 20.66
CA GLU A 75 -7.07 -14.96 19.43
C GLU A 75 -5.67 -14.44 19.04
N ARG A 76 -5.28 -14.58 17.76
CA ARG A 76 -4.06 -13.91 17.29
C ARG A 76 -4.26 -12.39 17.26
N PRO A 77 -3.32 -11.59 17.78
CA PRO A 77 -3.42 -10.14 17.73
C PRO A 77 -3.39 -9.64 16.28
N LYS A 78 -4.17 -8.59 16.01
CA LYS A 78 -4.08 -7.82 14.77
C LYS A 78 -3.04 -6.73 14.96
N CYS A 79 -2.01 -6.76 14.15
CA CYS A 79 -0.87 -5.85 14.27
C CYS A 79 -0.77 -4.92 13.07
N VAL A 80 -0.39 -3.67 13.33
CA VAL A 80 -0.09 -2.65 12.32
C VAL A 80 1.34 -2.20 12.52
N TRP A 81 2.11 -2.25 11.44
CA TRP A 81 3.45 -1.66 11.39
C TRP A 81 3.40 -0.26 10.80
N ALA A 82 4.07 0.69 11.45
CA ALA A 82 4.40 1.95 10.80
C ALA A 82 5.34 1.68 9.62
N ALA A 83 5.12 2.38 8.50
CA ALA A 83 5.95 2.26 7.32
C ALA A 83 6.13 3.62 6.65
N THR A 84 7.32 3.83 6.10
CA THR A 84 7.64 4.95 5.22
C THR A 84 7.96 4.39 3.84
N PHE A 85 7.31 4.90 2.81
CA PHE A 85 7.56 4.49 1.42
C PHE A 85 8.40 5.56 0.74
N ASP A 86 9.58 5.13 0.28
CA ASP A 86 10.53 6.01 -0.37
C ASP A 86 10.25 6.07 -1.89
N GLU A 87 9.80 4.95 -2.49
CA GLU A 87 9.44 4.84 -3.91
C GLU A 87 8.12 4.07 -4.08
N ILE A 88 7.27 4.57 -4.98
CA ILE A 88 6.08 3.91 -5.49
C ILE A 88 6.24 3.75 -7.00
N ARG A 89 6.04 2.53 -7.49
CA ARG A 89 6.14 2.21 -8.91
C ARG A 89 4.86 1.54 -9.39
N LEU A 90 4.36 2.01 -10.53
CA LEU A 90 3.28 1.37 -11.27
C LEU A 90 3.87 0.63 -12.46
N GLU A 91 3.58 -0.66 -12.58
CA GLU A 91 4.03 -1.51 -13.68
C GLU A 91 2.84 -2.07 -14.45
N ASN A 92 3.04 -2.30 -15.74
CA ASN A 92 2.14 -3.09 -16.55
C ASN A 92 2.20 -4.56 -16.09
N GLY A 93 1.07 -5.14 -15.69
CA GLY A 93 1.02 -6.53 -15.20
C GLY A 93 1.30 -7.58 -16.28
N ALA A 94 1.14 -7.23 -17.56
CA ALA A 94 1.39 -8.09 -18.70
C ALA A 94 2.87 -8.13 -19.10
N THR A 95 3.48 -6.96 -19.25
CA THR A 95 4.84 -6.80 -19.81
C THR A 95 5.91 -6.57 -18.74
N GLY A 96 5.54 -6.15 -17.54
CA GLY A 96 6.46 -5.69 -16.51
C GLY A 96 7.07 -4.30 -16.79
N ALA A 97 6.63 -3.61 -17.84
CA ALA A 97 7.10 -2.27 -18.16
C ALA A 97 6.71 -1.27 -17.06
N VAL A 98 7.65 -0.39 -16.70
CA VAL A 98 7.41 0.66 -15.71
C VAL A 98 6.59 1.78 -16.35
N LEU A 99 5.39 2.00 -15.81
CA LEU A 99 4.44 3.00 -16.28
C LEU A 99 4.65 4.34 -15.57
N ALA A 100 4.92 4.31 -14.26
CA ALA A 100 5.16 5.49 -13.44
C ALA A 100 6.10 5.17 -12.26
N VAL A 101 6.88 6.16 -11.84
CA VAL A 101 7.63 6.13 -10.59
C VAL A 101 7.41 7.44 -9.85
N TRP A 102 7.09 7.35 -8.56
CA TRP A 102 7.07 8.48 -7.64
C TRP A 102 8.09 8.19 -6.53
N ASP A 103 9.16 8.98 -6.46
CA ASP A 103 10.17 8.89 -5.39
C ASP A 103 10.05 10.12 -4.49
N SER A 104 10.02 9.89 -3.18
CA SER A 104 9.98 10.94 -2.15
C SER A 104 11.25 11.81 -2.10
N ARG A 105 12.36 11.35 -2.70
CA ARG A 105 13.66 12.02 -2.78
C ARG A 105 13.77 12.95 -3.99
N SER A 106 13.01 12.67 -5.05
CA SER A 106 12.88 13.56 -6.20
C SER A 106 11.51 14.22 -6.10
N GLY A 107 11.45 15.47 -5.62
CA GLY A 107 10.17 16.19 -5.51
C GLY A 107 9.32 15.99 -6.78
N SER A 108 8.26 15.19 -6.63
CA SER A 108 7.27 14.78 -7.63
C SER A 108 7.46 15.35 -9.04
N ASP A 109 8.13 14.60 -9.92
CA ASP A 109 8.00 14.77 -11.37
C ASP A 109 7.98 13.39 -12.04
N PRO A 110 6.84 12.94 -12.59
CA PRO A 110 6.80 11.70 -13.35
C PRO A 110 7.62 11.88 -14.62
N LEU A 111 8.65 11.05 -14.80
CA LEU A 111 9.50 11.05 -15.99
C LEU A 111 8.62 10.98 -17.26
N HIS A 112 8.81 11.99 -18.12
CA HIS A 112 8.14 12.26 -19.40
C HIS A 112 7.50 11.07 -20.13
#